data_AF-A0A9R0E1I5-F1
#
_entry.id   AF-A0A9R0E1I5-F1
#
_cell.length_a   1.000
_cell.length_b   1.000
_cell.length_c   1.000
_cell.angle_alpha   90.00
_cell.angle_beta   90.00
_cell.angle_gamma   90.00
#
_symmetry.space_group_name_H-M   'P 1'
#
loop_
_entity.id
_entity.type
_entity.pdbx_description
1 polymer ?
#
loop_
_entity_poly.entity_id
_entity_poly.type
_entity_poly.pdbx_seq_one_letter_code
_entity_poly.pdbx_strand_id
1 'polypeptide(L)'
;MAVQARPTARHFHNQPELQRSRAGLMLRWILVVWVASCGPLGNTVKQDGCAFPSRWHGRWFQSGVIQPILIEGDRLSNKGRCLSSEGDKFLIVDEKGCYRCVVMHEKHKNVLQYKETFCHRRDALPHLCSLITGDALLYSMFRENADPVDCPLKGPFSFTYNRGHGDCKSPVSSIESCTEDSRLLLNYQACPDVYGSESTVEELECLATWKEGSLRFLVGKLHHNHATSNEDRYRCFVYEKTNDLLLNPRVTATGTVKEQVVPPGGIEYRVAQSGDATCNGLFSATEGSRTMALKRVSVRFNCQFPTWMTFSHTWHTLDFTSNYTFYQRNATLRITNQTGADIKVYCVNVKASSPSGNSVALVAHWQHHCVSRYVCVVLYRRDTYIAELQRGTPTSRPDDACSPHHFNAVTAPYVTLVASNPESKECPYSGKYEIQNRRKRDTRSSEDNSSKREKAMMEHNRRVNGSRLFNFSVSNMSSAPMLRSRRESEGEVACVVNSYNRLEVGCNSVKNMEFYSTCENREVVTAYTCHGGWYENGASFVVTTPVTRDSTAARRYCFVSREQPRAALALRRSATNCDRTDTAPHLVFDATATGECQDQTSHQPALRISLTFVICLPIIHYVIPR
;
A
#
# COMPACT_ATOMS: atom_id res chain seq x y z
N MET A 1 -40.18 74.36 -5.66
CA MET A 1 -40.77 74.87 -6.91
C MET A 1 -41.98 74.00 -7.23
N ALA A 2 -43.15 74.63 -7.25
CA ALA A 2 -44.44 73.98 -7.37
C ALA A 2 -44.93 73.95 -8.83
N VAL A 3 -46.03 73.21 -9.04
CA VAL A 3 -46.98 73.21 -10.18
C VAL A 3 -46.56 72.25 -11.32
N GLN A 4 -47.36 71.35 -11.91
CA GLN A 4 -48.80 71.28 -12.29
C GLN A 4 -49.14 69.77 -12.56
N ALA A 5 -50.24 69.16 -12.09
CA ALA A 5 -51.61 69.13 -12.63
C ALA A 5 -52.04 67.77 -13.26
N ARG A 6 -53.25 67.35 -12.90
CA ARG A 6 -54.14 66.30 -13.48
C ARG A 6 -55.42 67.04 -13.96
N PRO A 7 -56.49 66.42 -14.53
CA PRO A 7 -56.75 65.06 -15.07
C PRO A 7 -57.53 65.09 -16.42
N THR A 8 -57.96 63.94 -16.98
CA THR A 8 -59.28 63.82 -17.66
C THR A 8 -59.81 62.38 -17.63
N ALA A 9 -61.13 62.27 -17.46
CA ALA A 9 -61.92 61.04 -17.41
C ALA A 9 -62.70 60.84 -18.71
N ARG A 10 -63.14 59.61 -19.02
CA ARG A 10 -64.32 59.35 -19.86
C ARG A 10 -65.16 58.17 -19.34
N HIS A 11 -66.47 58.37 -19.48
CA HIS A 11 -67.64 57.72 -18.89
C HIS A 11 -68.30 56.67 -19.82
N PHE A 12 -69.39 56.06 -19.28
CA PHE A 12 -70.51 55.29 -19.89
C PHE A 12 -70.31 53.76 -19.95
N HIS A 13 -71.00 52.88 -19.18
CA HIS A 13 -72.40 52.75 -18.68
C HIS A 13 -73.41 52.32 -19.77
N ASN A 14 -73.78 51.03 -19.80
CA ASN A 14 -75.16 50.56 -19.55
C ASN A 14 -75.34 49.03 -19.63
N GLN A 15 -76.05 48.52 -18.62
CA GLN A 15 -76.70 47.22 -18.38
C GLN A 15 -78.02 47.07 -19.20
N PRO A 16 -78.92 46.07 -18.98
CA PRO A 16 -78.79 44.60 -18.86
C PRO A 16 -79.99 43.85 -19.56
N GLU A 17 -80.26 42.61 -19.11
CA GLU A 17 -81.42 41.72 -19.37
C GLU A 17 -81.25 40.74 -20.56
N LEU A 18 -81.62 39.45 -20.52
CA LEU A 18 -82.68 38.80 -19.75
C LEU A 18 -82.40 37.28 -19.59
N GLN A 19 -82.50 36.83 -18.34
CA GLN A 19 -82.96 35.53 -17.82
C GLN A 19 -83.26 34.33 -18.76
N ARG A 20 -82.72 33.17 -18.34
CA ARG A 20 -83.43 31.96 -17.84
C ARG A 20 -83.03 30.65 -18.53
N SER A 21 -82.87 29.62 -17.70
CA SER A 21 -82.82 28.18 -18.01
C SER A 21 -81.43 27.55 -18.21
N ARG A 22 -80.87 27.02 -17.10
CA ARG A 22 -80.56 25.57 -16.94
C ARG A 22 -79.85 25.31 -15.62
N ALA A 23 -80.64 25.24 -14.55
CA ALA A 23 -80.25 24.85 -13.19
C ALA A 23 -79.97 23.33 -13.03
N GLY A 24 -79.45 22.67 -14.07
CA GLY A 24 -79.27 21.21 -14.11
C GLY A 24 -77.82 20.72 -14.14
N LEU A 25 -76.84 21.60 -14.37
CA LEU A 25 -75.43 21.23 -14.56
C LEU A 25 -74.50 21.63 -13.40
N MET A 26 -74.90 22.56 -12.53
CA MET A 26 -74.05 23.02 -11.42
C MET A 26 -74.10 22.11 -10.18
N LEU A 27 -75.15 21.29 -10.00
CA LEU A 27 -75.23 20.37 -8.85
C LEU A 27 -74.38 19.10 -9.00
N ARG A 28 -74.04 18.70 -10.24
CA ARG A 28 -73.18 17.53 -10.51
C ARG A 28 -71.68 17.84 -10.38
N TRP A 29 -71.27 19.10 -10.48
CA TRP A 29 -69.88 19.50 -10.25
C TRP A 29 -69.55 19.70 -8.77
N ILE A 30 -70.51 20.11 -7.94
CA ILE A 30 -70.31 20.29 -6.49
C ILE A 30 -70.19 18.95 -5.75
N LEU A 31 -70.91 17.91 -6.19
CA LEU A 31 -70.86 16.57 -5.59
C LEU A 31 -69.55 15.80 -5.90
N VAL A 32 -68.95 15.99 -7.07
CA VAL A 32 -67.66 15.36 -7.42
C VAL A 32 -66.49 16.04 -6.70
N VAL A 33 -66.57 17.35 -6.45
CA VAL A 33 -65.55 18.08 -5.68
C VAL A 33 -65.65 17.80 -4.17
N TRP A 34 -66.84 17.51 -3.63
CA TRP A 34 -67.01 17.13 -2.22
C TRP A 34 -66.65 15.67 -1.91
N VAL A 35 -66.89 14.73 -2.83
CA VAL A 35 -66.52 13.30 -2.61
C VAL A 35 -65.02 13.05 -2.83
N ALA A 36 -64.33 13.88 -3.62
CA ALA A 36 -62.86 13.88 -3.69
C ALA A 36 -62.17 14.56 -2.48
N SER A 37 -62.92 15.22 -1.59
CA SER A 37 -62.40 15.98 -0.44
C SER A 37 -62.83 15.44 0.93
N CYS A 38 -63.41 14.24 0.98
CA CYS A 38 -63.68 13.50 2.22
C CYS A 38 -63.26 12.03 2.08
N GLY A 39 -61.97 11.81 1.80
CA GLY A 39 -61.27 10.64 2.34
C GLY A 39 -61.10 10.83 3.85
N PRO A 40 -60.97 9.77 4.66
CA PRO A 40 -60.79 9.93 6.08
C PRO A 40 -59.53 10.77 6.34
N LEU A 41 -59.70 11.97 6.88
CA LEU A 41 -58.69 12.71 7.63
C LEU A 41 -58.37 11.94 8.92
N GLY A 42 -57.92 10.70 8.77
CA GLY A 42 -56.92 10.18 9.67
C GLY A 42 -55.62 10.82 9.22
N ASN A 43 -55.11 11.79 9.98
CA ASN A 43 -53.71 12.14 9.94
C ASN A 43 -52.90 10.88 10.28
N THR A 44 -52.69 9.99 9.31
CA THR A 44 -51.48 9.19 9.28
C THR A 44 -50.39 10.16 8.87
N VAL A 45 -49.94 10.98 9.83
CA VAL A 45 -48.52 11.34 9.90
C VAL A 45 -47.82 10.01 9.64
N LYS A 46 -47.07 9.90 8.54
CA LYS A 46 -46.07 8.85 8.46
C LYS A 46 -45.24 9.02 9.72
N GLN A 47 -45.48 8.16 10.72
CA GLN A 47 -44.48 7.90 11.74
C GLN A 47 -43.38 7.19 10.97
N ASP A 48 -42.54 7.98 10.27
CA ASP A 48 -41.21 7.53 9.97
C ASP A 48 -40.61 7.28 11.36
N GLY A 49 -40.54 6.00 11.75
CA GLY A 49 -40.09 5.60 13.07
C GLY A 49 -38.74 6.26 13.35
N CYS A 50 -38.54 6.75 14.58
CA CYS A 50 -37.25 7.37 14.88
C CYS A 50 -36.16 6.30 14.81
N ALA A 51 -35.23 6.46 13.88
CA ALA A 51 -34.05 5.62 13.76
C ALA A 51 -32.80 6.49 13.66
N PHE A 52 -31.72 6.02 14.25
CA PHE A 52 -30.40 6.60 14.04
C PHE A 52 -29.92 6.28 12.62
N PRO A 53 -29.12 7.16 12.00
CA PRO A 53 -28.51 6.89 10.71
C PRO A 53 -27.77 5.55 10.68
N SER A 54 -28.00 4.74 9.64
CA SER A 54 -27.43 3.39 9.54
C SER A 54 -25.90 3.36 9.58
N ARG A 55 -25.24 4.41 9.10
CA ARG A 55 -23.78 4.56 9.18
C ARG A 55 -23.26 4.73 10.61
N TRP A 56 -24.11 5.11 11.57
CA TRP A 56 -23.72 5.18 12.99
C TRP A 56 -23.81 3.82 13.69
N HIS A 57 -24.34 2.79 13.02
CA HIS A 57 -24.46 1.48 13.62
C HIS A 57 -23.09 0.90 14.01
N GLY A 58 -23.07 0.20 15.15
CA GLY A 58 -21.87 -0.44 15.70
C GLY A 58 -21.53 0.01 17.11
N ARG A 59 -20.31 -0.31 17.54
CA ARG A 59 -19.81 -0.10 18.90
C ARG A 59 -18.99 1.19 19.00
N TRP A 60 -19.30 1.97 20.01
CA TRP A 60 -18.71 3.27 20.29
C TRP A 60 -18.15 3.32 21.70
N PHE A 61 -16.96 3.87 21.82
CA PHE A 61 -16.31 4.16 23.08
C PHE A 61 -16.59 5.61 23.49
N GLN A 62 -16.89 5.82 24.77
CA GLN A 62 -17.04 7.13 25.39
C GLN A 62 -16.29 7.14 26.72
N SER A 63 -15.55 8.22 26.97
CA SER A 63 -14.83 8.41 28.23
C SER A 63 -15.78 8.31 29.43
N GLY A 64 -15.34 7.58 30.47
CA GLY A 64 -16.11 7.36 31.70
C GLY A 64 -17.25 6.35 31.60
N VAL A 65 -17.50 5.75 30.43
CA VAL A 65 -18.50 4.68 30.25
C VAL A 65 -17.80 3.33 30.15
N ILE A 66 -18.03 2.45 31.12
CA ILE A 66 -17.34 1.15 31.23
C ILE A 66 -17.69 0.23 30.05
N GLN A 67 -18.96 0.22 29.62
CA GLN A 67 -19.42 -0.63 28.52
C GLN A 67 -19.50 0.15 27.22
N PRO A 68 -19.15 -0.48 26.07
CA PRO A 68 -19.26 0.18 24.78
C PRO A 68 -20.73 0.45 24.44
N ILE A 69 -20.95 1.64 23.90
CA ILE A 69 -22.25 2.13 23.48
C ILE A 69 -22.58 1.51 22.13
N LEU A 70 -23.67 0.75 22.06
CA LEU A 70 -24.17 0.13 20.84
C LEU A 70 -25.28 1.00 20.26
N ILE A 71 -25.09 1.43 19.01
CA ILE A 71 -26.10 2.12 18.21
C ILE A 71 -26.64 1.14 17.18
N GLU A 72 -27.96 0.91 17.20
CA GLU A 72 -28.63 -0.03 16.31
C GLU A 72 -30.10 0.35 16.12
N GLY A 73 -30.48 0.72 14.90
CA GLY A 73 -31.87 1.12 14.60
C GLY A 73 -32.30 2.33 15.42
N ASP A 74 -33.31 2.15 16.27
CA ASP A 74 -33.84 3.17 17.19
C ASP A 74 -33.18 3.16 18.57
N ARG A 75 -32.21 2.27 18.82
CA ARG A 75 -31.68 2.01 20.17
C ARG A 75 -30.27 2.55 20.37
N LEU A 76 -30.08 3.22 21.50
CA LEU A 76 -28.80 3.69 22.04
C LEU A 76 -28.57 3.01 23.41
N SER A 77 -27.68 2.02 23.48
CA SER A 77 -27.67 1.04 24.59
C SER A 77 -27.56 1.64 26.01
N ASN A 78 -26.84 2.75 26.19
CA ASN A 78 -26.66 3.40 27.48
C ASN A 78 -27.71 4.49 27.81
N LYS A 79 -28.61 4.81 26.87
CA LYS A 79 -29.59 5.90 27.01
C LYS A 79 -31.04 5.46 26.82
N GLY A 80 -31.33 4.53 25.92
CA GLY A 80 -32.68 4.04 25.66
C GLY A 80 -33.05 4.02 24.18
N ARG A 81 -34.35 4.18 23.88
CA ARG A 81 -34.91 4.13 22.52
C ARG A 81 -35.32 5.51 22.02
N CYS A 82 -35.17 5.75 20.72
CA CYS A 82 -35.63 6.98 20.10
C CYS A 82 -37.12 6.94 19.79
N LEU A 83 -37.83 8.01 20.15
CA LEU A 83 -39.27 8.16 19.89
C LEU A 83 -39.57 9.09 18.71
N SER A 84 -38.77 10.14 18.54
CA SER A 84 -38.93 11.13 17.48
C SER A 84 -37.58 11.79 17.18
N SER A 85 -37.35 12.16 15.92
CA SER A 85 -36.17 12.89 15.50
C SER A 85 -36.54 14.07 14.60
N GLU A 86 -35.75 15.14 14.70
CA GLU A 86 -35.85 16.32 13.85
C GLU A 86 -34.42 16.80 13.54
N GLY A 87 -33.95 16.52 12.33
CA GLY A 87 -32.58 16.87 11.92
C GLY A 87 -31.53 16.13 12.74
N ASP A 88 -30.76 16.89 13.53
CA ASP A 88 -29.71 16.43 14.45
C ASP A 88 -30.21 16.18 15.88
N LYS A 89 -31.50 16.37 16.13
CA LYS A 89 -32.13 16.28 17.46
C LYS A 89 -32.92 14.98 17.58
N PHE A 90 -32.75 14.29 18.70
CA PHE A 90 -33.37 12.99 18.98
C PHE A 90 -34.03 13.01 20.36
N LEU A 91 -35.28 12.56 20.43
CA LEU A 91 -35.99 12.36 21.69
C LEU A 91 -35.78 10.92 22.13
N ILE A 92 -34.99 10.72 23.19
CA ILE A 92 -34.66 9.40 23.70
C ILE A 92 -35.39 9.16 25.02
N VAL A 93 -35.99 7.97 25.16
CA VAL A 93 -36.64 7.49 26.37
C VAL A 93 -35.88 6.30 26.95
N ASP A 94 -35.55 6.36 28.24
CA ASP A 94 -34.99 5.21 28.95
C ASP A 94 -36.07 4.25 29.46
N GLU A 95 -35.66 3.07 29.93
CA GLU A 95 -36.58 2.06 30.45
C GLU A 95 -37.35 2.50 31.71
N LYS A 96 -36.87 3.55 32.39
CA LYS A 96 -37.48 4.12 33.60
C LYS A 96 -38.49 5.23 33.29
N GLY A 97 -38.76 5.51 32.01
CA GLY A 97 -39.70 6.53 31.58
C GLY A 97 -39.15 7.95 31.63
N CYS A 98 -37.82 8.12 31.56
CA CYS A 98 -37.18 9.42 31.50
C CYS A 98 -36.98 9.89 30.05
N TYR A 99 -37.33 11.13 29.77
CA TYR A 99 -37.21 11.75 28.44
C TYR A 99 -36.04 12.71 28.41
N ARG A 100 -35.20 12.59 27.38
CA ARG A 100 -34.05 13.47 27.14
C ARG A 100 -34.03 13.91 25.69
N CYS A 101 -33.74 15.19 25.43
CA CYS A 101 -33.31 15.60 24.10
C CYS A 101 -31.81 15.36 23.98
N VAL A 102 -31.40 14.72 22.89
CA VAL A 102 -30.01 14.48 22.52
C VAL A 102 -29.76 15.09 21.15
N VAL A 103 -28.82 16.03 21.08
CA VAL A 103 -28.43 16.69 19.83
C VAL A 103 -27.09 16.14 19.39
N MET A 104 -27.07 15.36 18.30
CA MET A 104 -25.92 14.58 17.85
C MET A 104 -25.37 15.12 16.53
N HIS A 105 -24.07 15.37 16.51
CA HIS A 105 -23.33 15.85 15.36
C HIS A 105 -22.31 14.81 14.90
N GLU A 106 -22.37 14.45 13.63
CA GLU A 106 -21.34 13.63 12.99
C GLU A 106 -20.20 14.53 12.53
N LYS A 107 -19.08 14.50 13.27
CA LYS A 107 -17.86 15.22 12.89
C LYS A 107 -17.06 14.44 11.85
N HIS A 108 -17.06 13.12 11.96
CA HIS A 108 -16.44 12.18 11.03
C HIS A 108 -17.13 10.81 11.14
N LYS A 109 -16.97 9.91 10.15
CA LYS A 109 -17.54 8.54 10.21
C LYS A 109 -17.13 7.73 11.46
N ASN A 110 -16.01 8.11 12.08
CA ASN A 110 -15.44 7.49 13.28
C ASN A 110 -15.62 8.33 14.56
N VAL A 111 -16.23 9.53 14.47
CA VAL A 111 -16.36 10.48 15.60
C VAL A 111 -17.74 11.11 15.60
N LEU A 112 -18.49 10.86 16.67
CA LEU A 112 -19.75 11.53 16.97
C LEU A 112 -19.56 12.42 18.18
N GLN A 113 -20.19 13.59 18.17
CA GLN A 113 -20.26 14.46 19.33
C GLN A 113 -21.71 14.77 19.64
N TYR A 114 -22.07 14.81 20.92
CA TYR A 114 -23.44 15.12 21.29
C TYR A 114 -23.54 15.89 22.60
N LYS A 115 -24.65 16.62 22.73
CA LYS A 115 -25.11 17.25 23.97
C LYS A 115 -26.46 16.65 24.33
N GLU A 116 -26.77 16.61 25.61
CA GLU A 116 -28.05 16.12 26.09
C GLU A 116 -28.62 16.99 27.20
N THR A 117 -29.94 16.92 27.36
CA THR A 117 -30.62 17.45 28.54
C THR A 117 -30.50 16.50 29.72
N PHE A 118 -30.82 17.01 30.91
CA PHE A 118 -31.11 16.17 32.05
C PHE A 118 -32.40 15.35 31.85
N CYS A 119 -32.74 14.56 32.85
CA CYS A 119 -33.95 13.77 32.85
C CYS A 119 -35.20 14.63 33.04
N HIS A 120 -36.13 14.57 32.08
CA HIS A 120 -37.40 15.28 32.13
C HIS A 120 -38.60 14.34 31.98
N ARG A 121 -39.80 14.85 32.32
CA ARG A 121 -41.08 14.20 32.00
C ARG A 121 -41.35 14.28 30.50
N ARG A 122 -42.33 13.50 30.03
CA ARG A 122 -42.74 13.49 28.62
C ARG A 122 -43.11 14.90 28.16
N ASP A 123 -42.42 15.38 27.13
CA ASP A 123 -42.65 16.67 26.50
C ASP A 123 -42.27 16.61 25.02
N ALA A 124 -42.60 17.65 24.27
CA ALA A 124 -42.27 17.78 22.86
C ALA A 124 -40.76 17.98 22.64
N LEU A 125 -40.24 17.38 21.56
CA LEU A 125 -38.81 17.44 21.19
C LEU A 125 -38.27 18.89 21.15
N PRO A 126 -38.91 19.87 20.48
CA PRO A 126 -38.39 21.23 20.42
C PRO A 126 -38.26 21.91 21.79
N HIS A 127 -39.20 21.63 22.71
CA HIS A 127 -39.17 22.20 24.05
C HIS A 127 -37.98 21.64 24.86
N LEU A 128 -37.83 20.31 24.89
CA LEU A 128 -36.70 19.69 25.60
C LEU A 128 -35.36 20.16 25.03
N CYS A 129 -35.21 20.21 23.71
CA CYS A 129 -33.95 20.64 23.11
C CYS A 129 -33.62 22.12 23.37
N SER A 130 -34.61 22.97 23.63
CA SER A 130 -34.38 24.37 24.01
C SER A 130 -33.75 24.53 25.40
N LEU A 131 -33.81 23.48 26.24
CA LEU A 131 -33.20 23.46 27.57
C LEU A 131 -31.69 23.19 27.53
N ILE A 132 -31.13 22.83 26.36
CA ILE A 132 -29.69 22.63 26.21
C ILE A 132 -29.02 24.00 26.16
N THR A 133 -28.27 24.31 27.22
CA THR A 133 -27.52 25.55 27.32
C THR A 133 -26.21 25.48 26.53
N GLY A 134 -25.61 26.64 26.21
CA GLY A 134 -24.35 26.72 25.45
C GLY A 134 -23.17 26.06 26.17
N ASP A 135 -23.16 26.12 27.49
CA ASP A 135 -22.19 25.52 28.42
C ASP A 135 -22.45 24.04 28.74
N ALA A 136 -23.55 23.47 28.23
CA ALA A 136 -23.82 22.04 28.41
C ALA A 136 -22.66 21.19 27.91
N LEU A 137 -22.33 20.15 28.68
CA LEU A 137 -21.21 19.24 28.44
C LEU A 137 -21.31 18.62 27.04
N LEU A 138 -20.20 18.69 26.30
CA LEU A 138 -20.05 18.05 25.00
C LEU A 138 -19.40 16.68 25.21
N TYR A 139 -20.12 15.63 24.84
CA TYR A 139 -19.61 14.26 24.87
C TYR A 139 -19.05 13.90 23.49
N SER A 140 -17.88 13.25 23.48
CA SER A 140 -17.27 12.67 22.28
C SER A 140 -17.37 11.16 22.33
N MET A 141 -17.78 10.54 21.22
CA MET A 141 -17.81 9.10 21.04
C MET A 141 -16.91 8.70 19.86
N PHE A 142 -16.11 7.67 20.06
CA PHE A 142 -15.18 7.15 19.06
C PHE A 142 -15.56 5.72 18.66
N ARG A 143 -15.55 5.42 17.37
CA ARG A 143 -15.84 4.07 16.89
C ARG A 143 -14.73 3.09 17.33
N GLU A 144 -15.10 1.95 17.93
CA GLU A 144 -14.10 0.96 18.40
C GLU A 144 -13.36 0.31 17.22
N ASN A 145 -14.11 -0.10 16.19
CA ASN A 145 -13.60 -0.67 14.95
C ASN A 145 -13.57 0.40 13.86
N ALA A 146 -12.81 1.46 14.10
CA ALA A 146 -12.64 2.56 13.16
C ALA A 146 -11.69 2.17 12.03
N ASP A 147 -12.05 2.46 10.78
CA ASP A 147 -11.07 2.41 9.68
C ASP A 147 -10.09 3.56 9.86
N PRO A 148 -8.77 3.30 9.90
CA PRO A 148 -7.77 4.36 9.99
C PRO A 148 -7.82 5.31 8.79
N VAL A 149 -7.38 6.55 8.99
CA VAL A 149 -7.30 7.59 7.95
C VAL A 149 -5.89 8.12 7.85
N ASP A 150 -5.52 8.67 6.69
CA ASP A 150 -4.22 9.30 6.48
C ASP A 150 -3.94 10.40 7.52
N CYS A 151 -2.74 10.37 8.10
CA CYS A 151 -2.31 11.38 9.04
C CYS A 151 -2.00 12.72 8.33
N PRO A 152 -2.48 13.86 8.85
CA PRO A 152 -2.26 15.16 8.23
C PRO A 152 -0.82 15.68 8.41
N LEU A 153 -0.14 15.26 9.47
CA LEU A 153 1.22 15.67 9.81
C LEU A 153 2.25 14.75 9.12
N LYS A 154 2.52 14.98 7.83
CA LYS A 154 3.50 14.19 7.07
C LYS A 154 4.93 14.65 7.35
N GLY A 155 5.61 13.89 8.22
CA GLY A 155 6.99 14.10 8.68
C GLY A 155 8.05 13.76 7.62
N PRO A 156 9.35 13.90 7.97
CA PRO A 156 9.88 13.97 9.34
C PRO A 156 9.84 15.37 9.98
N PHE A 157 9.55 15.40 11.29
CA PHE A 157 9.60 16.61 12.11
C PHE A 157 10.46 16.41 13.36
N SER A 158 11.07 17.48 13.84
CA SER A 158 11.60 17.59 15.20
C SER A 158 10.65 18.46 15.98
N PHE A 159 10.40 18.15 17.25
CA PHE A 159 9.50 18.95 18.07
C PHE A 159 10.01 19.14 19.49
N THR A 160 9.62 20.27 20.06
CA THR A 160 9.70 20.54 21.49
C THR A 160 8.32 20.40 22.08
N TYR A 161 8.20 19.95 23.34
CA TYR A 161 6.91 19.76 23.97
C TYR A 161 6.86 20.35 25.38
N ASN A 162 5.66 20.65 25.85
CA ASN A 162 5.41 21.16 27.19
C ASN A 162 4.24 20.37 27.81
N ARG A 163 4.41 19.95 29.08
CA ARG A 163 3.41 19.21 29.89
C ARG A 163 2.90 20.02 31.10
N GLY A 164 3.08 21.34 31.10
CA GLY A 164 2.71 22.24 32.19
C GLY A 164 3.87 22.65 33.13
N HIS A 165 5.05 22.05 32.99
CA HIS A 165 6.22 22.31 33.83
C HIS A 165 7.39 22.99 33.09
N GLY A 166 7.13 23.54 31.91
CA GLY A 166 8.12 24.18 31.05
C GLY A 166 8.35 23.44 29.74
N ASP A 167 9.03 24.11 28.81
CA ASP A 167 9.29 23.57 27.48
C ASP A 167 10.52 22.64 27.49
N CYS A 168 10.32 21.37 27.15
CA CYS A 168 11.40 20.44 26.88
C CYS A 168 12.00 20.71 25.50
N LYS A 169 13.18 21.36 25.49
CA LYS A 169 13.89 21.81 24.27
C LYS A 169 15.13 20.99 23.92
N SER A 170 15.81 20.39 24.90
CA SER A 170 17.06 19.64 24.70
C SER A 170 17.11 18.44 25.65
N PRO A 171 17.16 17.19 25.14
CA PRO A 171 17.24 16.81 23.73
C PRO A 171 15.93 17.09 22.96
N VAL A 172 16.01 17.30 21.64
CA VAL A 172 14.82 17.49 20.80
C VAL A 172 14.12 16.16 20.55
N SER A 173 12.79 16.16 20.59
CA SER A 173 11.97 14.98 20.27
C SER A 173 11.71 14.90 18.76
N SER A 174 11.35 13.72 18.22
CA SER A 174 11.16 13.52 16.78
C SER A 174 9.84 12.83 16.42
N ILE A 175 9.28 13.20 15.27
CA ILE A 175 8.10 12.57 14.67
C ILE A 175 8.49 12.00 13.32
N GLU A 176 8.21 10.72 13.13
CA GLU A 176 8.47 9.98 11.90
C GLU A 176 7.14 9.45 11.34
N SER A 177 6.97 9.54 10.03
CA SER A 177 5.83 8.91 9.35
C SER A 177 6.12 7.42 9.21
N CYS A 178 5.18 6.54 9.54
CA CYS A 178 5.37 5.10 9.31
C CYS A 178 5.19 4.75 7.82
N THR A 179 5.44 3.48 7.45
CA THR A 179 5.19 3.01 6.08
C THR A 179 3.73 3.11 5.70
N GLU A 180 2.84 2.85 6.66
CA GLU A 180 1.41 3.18 6.59
C GLU A 180 1.19 4.69 6.78
N ASP A 181 0.49 5.31 5.83
CA ASP A 181 0.24 6.76 5.85
C ASP A 181 -0.75 7.19 6.96
N SER A 182 -1.42 6.23 7.61
CA SER A 182 -2.32 6.41 8.76
C SER A 182 -1.64 6.31 10.13
N ARG A 183 -0.32 6.08 10.17
CA ARG A 183 0.43 5.94 11.43
C ARG A 183 1.63 6.89 11.51
N LEU A 184 1.85 7.42 12.70
CA LEU A 184 3.01 8.26 13.04
C LEU A 184 3.71 7.71 14.28
N LEU A 185 5.02 7.82 14.33
CA LEU A 185 5.81 7.50 15.52
C LEU A 185 6.27 8.79 16.19
N LEU A 186 5.93 8.97 17.46
CA LEU A 186 6.38 10.08 18.30
C LEU A 186 7.45 9.56 19.27
N ASN A 187 8.67 10.06 19.12
CA ASN A 187 9.80 9.73 19.98
C ASN A 187 10.10 10.90 20.92
N TYR A 188 9.64 10.79 22.15
CA TYR A 188 9.87 11.78 23.20
C TYR A 188 11.23 11.58 23.84
N GLN A 189 11.89 12.69 24.13
CA GLN A 189 13.13 12.74 24.90
C GLN A 189 12.86 13.40 26.27
N ALA A 190 13.49 12.88 27.32
CA ALA A 190 13.49 13.53 28.63
C ALA A 190 14.51 14.67 28.64
N CYS A 191 14.08 15.85 29.08
CA CYS A 191 14.96 17.01 29.20
C CYS A 191 15.52 17.10 30.63
N PRO A 192 16.83 17.38 30.79
CA PRO A 192 17.36 17.82 32.07
C PRO A 192 16.56 19.03 32.58
N ASP A 193 16.28 19.05 33.89
CA ASP A 193 15.66 20.18 34.60
C ASP A 193 14.19 20.50 34.24
N VAL A 194 13.51 19.66 33.44
CA VAL A 194 12.06 19.77 33.20
C VAL A 194 11.33 18.62 33.89
N TYR A 195 10.66 18.94 34.99
CA TYR A 195 9.90 17.96 35.77
C TYR A 195 8.76 17.33 34.93
N GLY A 196 8.63 16.00 35.00
CA GLY A 196 7.64 15.25 34.22
C GLY A 196 7.97 15.05 32.73
N SER A 197 9.16 15.46 32.28
CA SER A 197 9.69 15.06 30.97
C SER A 197 10.16 13.59 31.01
N GLU A 198 9.86 12.83 29.97
CA GLU A 198 10.09 11.39 29.94
C GLU A 198 10.50 10.92 28.55
N SER A 199 11.42 9.96 28.48
CA SER A 199 11.83 9.34 27.21
C SER A 199 10.90 8.17 26.90
N THR A 200 9.98 8.37 25.96
CA THR A 200 8.95 7.38 25.60
C THR A 200 8.74 7.37 24.10
N VAL A 201 8.32 6.22 23.58
CA VAL A 201 7.96 6.07 22.17
C VAL A 201 6.47 5.75 22.13
N GLU A 202 5.70 6.60 21.45
CA GLU A 202 4.26 6.47 21.29
C GLU A 202 3.94 6.30 19.79
N GLU A 203 3.27 5.23 19.40
CA GLU A 203 2.75 5.05 18.03
C GLU A 203 1.33 5.60 17.95
N LEU A 204 1.10 6.58 17.08
CA LEU A 204 -0.18 7.22 16.87
C LEU A 204 -0.83 6.68 15.59
N GLU A 205 -2.02 6.08 15.74
CA GLU A 205 -2.88 5.68 14.63
C GLU A 205 -3.98 6.74 14.42
N CYS A 206 -3.99 7.38 13.25
CA CYS A 206 -4.95 8.43 12.92
C CYS A 206 -6.31 7.83 12.54
N LEU A 207 -7.39 8.28 13.22
CA LEU A 207 -8.73 7.72 13.05
C LEU A 207 -9.72 8.69 12.41
N ALA A 208 -9.55 9.99 12.60
CA ALA A 208 -10.43 11.00 12.03
C ALA A 208 -9.75 12.35 11.95
N THR A 209 -10.09 13.13 10.92
CA THR A 209 -9.72 14.55 10.84
C THR A 209 -10.92 15.37 10.40
N TRP A 210 -11.05 16.59 10.93
CA TRP A 210 -12.03 17.58 10.48
C TRP A 210 -11.53 18.99 10.77
N LYS A 211 -12.20 19.99 10.20
CA LYS A 211 -11.89 21.40 10.40
C LYS A 211 -13.13 22.10 10.97
N GLU A 212 -12.92 22.91 12.00
CA GLU A 212 -13.97 23.72 12.62
C GLU A 212 -13.42 25.13 12.86
N GLY A 213 -13.97 26.11 12.14
CA GLY A 213 -13.38 27.46 12.09
C GLY A 213 -11.97 27.46 11.50
N SER A 214 -11.00 28.03 12.22
CA SER A 214 -9.57 28.01 11.87
C SER A 214 -8.83 26.76 12.35
N LEU A 215 -9.42 26.02 13.29
CA LEU A 215 -8.79 24.88 13.94
C LEU A 215 -8.96 23.61 13.13
N ARG A 216 -7.92 22.78 13.12
CA ARG A 216 -7.94 21.46 12.51
C ARG A 216 -7.81 20.43 13.62
N PHE A 217 -8.74 19.49 13.65
CA PHE A 217 -8.81 18.43 14.64
C PHE A 217 -8.33 17.13 14.03
N LEU A 218 -7.62 16.35 14.84
CA LEU A 218 -7.19 14.99 14.57
C LEU A 218 -7.55 14.15 15.79
N VAL A 219 -8.22 13.03 15.59
CA VAL A 219 -8.38 12.01 16.63
C VAL A 219 -7.45 10.87 16.28
N GLY A 220 -6.69 10.41 17.27
CA GLY A 220 -5.87 9.23 17.10
C GLY A 220 -5.87 8.33 18.33
N LYS A 221 -5.44 7.11 18.07
CA LYS A 221 -5.28 6.06 19.07
C LYS A 221 -3.79 5.85 19.30
N LEU A 222 -3.35 6.14 20.52
CA LEU A 222 -1.97 5.95 20.96
C LEU A 222 -1.76 4.49 21.38
N HIS A 223 -0.67 3.91 20.89
CA HIS A 223 -0.17 2.60 21.32
C HIS A 223 1.17 2.82 22.04
N HIS A 224 1.18 2.52 23.34
CA HIS A 224 2.38 2.52 24.19
C HIS A 224 2.24 1.46 25.28
N ASN A 225 3.37 1.04 25.87
CA ASN A 225 3.40 -0.08 26.83
C ASN A 225 2.54 0.12 28.08
N HIS A 226 2.23 1.37 28.44
CA HIS A 226 1.42 1.72 29.60
C HIS A 226 -0.09 1.86 29.30
N ALA A 227 -0.52 1.72 28.04
CA ALA A 227 -1.91 1.92 27.65
C ALA A 227 -2.74 0.62 27.77
N THR A 228 -3.46 0.46 28.88
CA THR A 228 -4.25 -0.76 29.14
C THR A 228 -5.69 -0.64 28.65
N SER A 229 -6.24 0.57 28.62
CA SER A 229 -7.65 0.82 28.30
C SER A 229 -7.82 1.79 27.12
N ASN A 230 -9.04 1.86 26.56
CA ASN A 230 -9.36 2.89 25.56
C ASN A 230 -9.31 4.31 26.15
N GLU A 231 -9.50 4.46 27.47
CA GLU A 231 -9.35 5.73 28.19
C GLU A 231 -7.93 6.29 28.08
N ASP A 232 -6.92 5.41 28.06
CA ASP A 232 -5.52 5.79 27.92
C ASP A 232 -5.12 6.02 26.46
N ARG A 233 -5.78 5.31 25.52
CA ARG A 233 -5.38 5.25 24.11
C ARG A 233 -5.95 6.37 23.27
N TYR A 234 -7.22 6.73 23.43
CA TYR A 234 -7.83 7.74 22.58
C TYR A 234 -7.39 9.14 23.01
N ARG A 235 -6.89 9.94 22.06
CA ARG A 235 -6.53 11.34 22.28
C ARG A 235 -6.98 12.20 21.11
N CYS A 236 -7.39 13.42 21.42
CA CYS A 236 -7.69 14.43 20.41
C CYS A 236 -6.52 15.40 20.31
N PHE A 237 -6.28 15.87 19.09
CA PHE A 237 -5.21 16.78 18.74
C PHE A 237 -5.81 17.95 17.97
N VAL A 238 -5.42 19.17 18.33
CA VAL A 238 -5.70 20.37 17.53
C VAL A 238 -4.39 20.87 16.97
N TYR A 239 -4.36 21.15 15.67
CA TYR A 239 -3.16 21.61 15.01
C TYR A 239 -3.41 22.79 14.08
N GLU A 240 -2.43 23.67 14.01
CA GLU A 240 -2.42 24.84 13.16
C GLU A 240 -1.12 24.88 12.36
N LYS A 241 -1.22 25.28 11.09
CA LYS A 241 -0.06 25.48 10.23
C LYS A 241 0.37 26.95 10.33
N THR A 242 1.61 27.20 10.70
CA THR A 242 2.14 28.56 10.88
C THR A 242 2.02 29.41 9.60
N ASN A 243 2.03 28.81 8.41
CA ASN A 243 1.87 29.53 7.14
C ASN A 243 0.47 30.15 7.00
N ASP A 244 -0.57 29.51 7.55
CA ASP A 244 -1.94 30.04 7.54
C ASP A 244 -2.06 31.27 8.46
N LEU A 245 -1.16 31.44 9.44
CA LEU A 245 -1.09 32.63 10.31
C LEU A 245 -0.40 33.82 9.63
N LEU A 246 0.51 33.57 8.68
CA LEU A 246 1.18 34.60 7.89
C LEU A 246 0.34 35.09 6.68
N LEU A 247 -0.74 34.37 6.35
CA LEU A 247 -1.71 34.75 5.31
C LEU A 247 -2.85 35.64 5.84
N ASN A 248 -2.91 35.89 7.15
CA ASN A 248 -3.74 36.95 7.76
C ASN A 248 -2.86 38.06 8.37
N PRO A 249 -2.07 38.80 7.57
CA PRO A 249 -1.57 40.07 8.04
C PRO A 249 -2.77 41.02 8.15
N ARG A 250 -2.96 41.64 9.32
CA ARG A 250 -3.73 42.90 9.37
C ARG A 250 -3.21 43.79 8.25
N VAL A 251 -4.12 44.18 7.36
CA VAL A 251 -3.85 45.00 6.18
C VAL A 251 -2.99 46.20 6.57
N THR A 252 -1.70 46.14 6.25
CA THR A 252 -0.90 47.33 5.98
C THR A 252 -0.79 47.46 4.47
N ALA A 253 -1.27 48.59 3.99
CA ALA A 253 -1.44 48.90 2.58
C ALA A 253 -0.09 48.96 1.86
N THR A 254 0.34 47.87 1.22
CA THR A 254 1.18 47.87 0.01
C THR A 254 1.14 46.49 -0.63
N GLY A 255 0.40 46.36 -1.74
CA GLY A 255 0.14 45.10 -2.42
C GLY A 255 1.35 44.56 -3.18
N THR A 256 2.20 43.77 -2.51
CA THR A 256 3.13 42.86 -3.19
C THR A 256 3.09 41.49 -2.53
N VAL A 257 2.48 40.52 -3.21
CA VAL A 257 2.45 39.11 -2.79
C VAL A 257 3.82 38.50 -3.11
N LYS A 258 4.71 38.43 -2.11
CA LYS A 258 5.82 37.48 -2.12
C LYS A 258 5.40 36.31 -1.25
N GLU A 259 5.28 35.13 -1.86
CA GLU A 259 5.12 33.86 -1.17
C GLU A 259 6.30 33.66 -0.22
N GLN A 260 6.10 33.99 1.06
CA GLN A 260 7.11 33.83 2.11
C GLN A 260 7.22 32.34 2.43
N VAL A 261 8.13 31.69 1.73
CA VAL A 261 8.70 30.39 2.09
C VAL A 261 9.21 30.49 3.54
N VAL A 262 8.68 29.66 4.44
CA VAL A 262 9.14 29.55 5.83
C VAL A 262 10.66 29.35 5.82
N PRO A 263 11.44 30.16 6.56
CA PRO A 263 12.87 29.94 6.64
C PRO A 263 13.16 28.50 7.14
N PRO A 264 14.12 27.79 6.55
CA PRO A 264 14.49 26.43 6.98
C PRO A 264 14.96 26.50 8.43
N GLY A 265 14.07 26.18 9.38
CA GLY A 265 14.34 26.55 10.76
C GLY A 265 13.12 26.85 11.62
N GLY A 266 12.02 27.32 11.02
CA GLY A 266 10.83 27.77 11.72
C GLY A 266 9.90 26.64 12.17
N ILE A 267 9.01 26.95 13.13
CA ILE A 267 7.92 26.09 13.55
C ILE A 267 6.90 26.03 12.40
N GLU A 268 6.67 24.87 11.80
CA GLU A 268 5.69 24.69 10.72
C GLU A 268 4.30 24.39 11.27
N TYR A 269 4.22 23.58 12.34
CA TYR A 269 2.96 23.26 13.00
C TYR A 269 3.05 23.50 14.50
N ARG A 270 1.96 24.02 15.06
CA ARG A 270 1.68 23.96 16.49
C ARG A 270 0.63 22.88 16.70
N VAL A 271 0.78 22.08 17.74
CA VAL A 271 -0.14 20.98 18.06
C VAL A 271 -0.43 21.00 19.55
N ALA A 272 -1.70 20.91 19.92
CA ALA A 272 -2.15 20.67 21.29
C ALA A 272 -2.84 19.30 21.37
N GLN A 273 -2.62 18.58 22.46
CA GLN A 273 -3.16 17.25 22.73
C GLN A 273 -4.03 17.27 23.99
N SER A 274 -5.15 16.55 23.96
CA SER A 274 -6.04 16.37 25.12
C SER A 274 -5.36 15.57 26.25
N GLY A 275 -5.79 15.78 27.49
CA GLY A 275 -5.28 15.01 28.64
C GLY A 275 -5.95 13.65 28.78
N ASP A 276 -7.19 13.55 28.31
CA ASP A 276 -8.06 12.40 28.43
C ASP A 276 -8.62 11.98 27.07
N ALA A 277 -9.45 10.94 27.06
CA ALA A 277 -10.18 10.50 25.89
C ALA A 277 -11.41 11.38 25.60
N THR A 278 -11.25 12.70 25.71
CA THR A 278 -12.24 13.68 25.28
C THR A 278 -11.58 14.71 24.36
N CYS A 279 -12.37 15.35 23.51
CA CYS A 279 -11.88 16.47 22.70
C CYS A 279 -12.17 17.82 23.38
N ASN A 280 -12.47 17.81 24.68
CA ASN A 280 -12.80 19.01 25.44
C ASN A 280 -11.52 19.73 25.86
N GLY A 281 -11.59 21.05 26.04
CA GLY A 281 -10.45 21.86 26.49
C GLY A 281 -9.38 22.14 25.42
N LEU A 282 -9.62 21.77 24.16
CA LEU A 282 -8.75 22.08 23.02
C LEU A 282 -9.28 23.26 22.21
N PHE A 283 -9.14 24.47 22.75
CA PHE A 283 -9.61 25.70 22.12
C PHE A 283 -8.60 26.32 21.15
N SER A 284 -7.33 25.93 21.22
CA SER A 284 -6.27 26.40 20.32
C SER A 284 -5.16 25.36 20.19
N ALA A 285 -4.28 25.51 19.21
CA ALA A 285 -3.09 24.66 19.08
C ALA A 285 -2.00 24.96 20.13
N THR A 286 -2.23 25.93 21.03
CA THR A 286 -1.33 26.32 22.12
C THR A 286 -1.86 26.01 23.51
N GLU A 287 -3.09 25.50 23.61
CA GLU A 287 -3.76 25.20 24.89
C GLU A 287 -4.23 23.75 24.88
N GLY A 288 -3.69 22.95 25.80
CA GLY A 288 -4.00 21.54 25.96
C GLY A 288 -3.15 20.93 27.08
N SER A 289 -3.34 19.64 27.35
CA SER A 289 -2.55 18.93 28.38
C SER A 289 -1.08 18.80 27.96
N ARG A 290 -0.84 18.63 26.65
CA ARG A 290 0.49 18.62 26.07
C ARG A 290 0.47 19.48 24.82
N THR A 291 1.42 20.42 24.72
CA THR A 291 1.58 21.27 23.54
C THR A 291 2.92 20.98 22.88
N MET A 292 2.96 21.08 21.55
CA MET A 292 4.11 20.74 20.74
C MET A 292 4.34 21.80 19.67
N ALA A 293 5.61 22.10 19.42
CA ALA A 293 6.03 22.96 18.32
C ALA A 293 6.87 22.14 17.34
N LEU A 294 6.30 21.82 16.18
CA LEU A 294 6.91 20.96 15.17
C LEU A 294 7.67 21.82 14.17
N LYS A 295 8.94 21.50 14.00
CA LYS A 295 9.83 22.06 13.01
C LYS A 295 10.17 20.99 11.99
N ARG A 296 10.02 21.31 10.70
CA ARG A 296 10.40 20.37 9.65
C ARG A 296 11.90 20.14 9.69
N VAL A 297 12.29 18.88 9.83
CA VAL A 297 13.67 18.49 9.62
C VAL A 297 13.82 18.34 8.12
N SER A 298 14.61 19.22 7.51
CA SER A 298 15.05 18.99 6.14
C SER A 298 16.03 17.82 6.17
N VAL A 299 15.51 16.60 6.03
CA VAL A 299 16.34 15.49 5.62
C VAL A 299 16.75 15.84 4.19
N ARG A 300 17.98 16.33 4.06
CA ARG A 300 18.55 16.69 2.76
C ARG A 300 18.80 15.37 2.01
N PHE A 301 17.80 14.93 1.25
CA PHE A 301 17.98 13.88 0.24
C PHE A 301 18.78 14.49 -0.92
N ASN A 302 20.09 14.58 -0.72
CA ASN A 302 21.00 15.24 -1.66
C ASN A 302 21.44 14.29 -2.79
N CYS A 303 20.87 13.10 -2.86
CA CYS A 303 21.19 12.15 -3.91
C CYS A 303 19.95 11.52 -4.54
N GLN A 304 20.16 11.05 -5.76
CA GLN A 304 19.20 10.27 -6.52
C GLN A 304 19.80 8.89 -6.76
N PHE A 305 18.95 7.89 -6.93
CA PHE A 305 19.39 6.59 -7.38
C PHE A 305 19.98 6.69 -8.80
N PRO A 306 20.97 5.87 -9.16
CA PRO A 306 21.59 5.91 -10.48
C PRO A 306 20.57 5.76 -11.61
N THR A 307 20.75 6.55 -12.67
CA THR A 307 19.83 6.56 -13.83
C THR A 307 19.73 5.23 -14.54
N TRP A 308 20.81 4.45 -14.59
CA TRP A 308 20.81 3.10 -15.16
C TRP A 308 19.91 2.14 -14.37
N MET A 309 19.72 2.38 -13.08
CA MET A 309 18.82 1.57 -12.25
C MET A 309 17.38 2.07 -12.40
N THR A 310 17.16 3.38 -12.43
CA THR A 310 15.81 3.93 -12.50
C THR A 310 15.18 3.93 -13.89
N PHE A 311 15.96 3.65 -14.95
CA PHE A 311 15.44 3.49 -16.31
C PHE A 311 14.36 2.39 -16.37
N SER A 312 14.60 1.26 -15.71
CA SER A 312 13.55 0.28 -15.45
C SER A 312 12.88 0.66 -14.13
N HIS A 313 11.64 1.14 -14.18
CA HIS A 313 10.90 1.59 -13.00
C HIS A 313 10.70 0.47 -11.95
N THR A 314 10.77 -0.79 -12.39
CA THR A 314 10.48 -1.97 -11.57
C THR A 314 11.52 -3.06 -11.78
N TRP A 315 12.05 -3.59 -10.68
CA TRP A 315 13.02 -4.67 -10.61
C TRP A 315 12.52 -5.72 -9.63
N HIS A 316 13.01 -6.95 -9.75
CA HIS A 316 12.64 -8.03 -8.82
C HIS A 316 13.78 -9.01 -8.62
N THR A 317 13.74 -9.73 -7.50
CA THR A 317 14.64 -10.85 -7.22
C THR A 317 14.35 -12.04 -8.14
N LEU A 318 15.30 -12.97 -8.32
CA LEU A 318 15.13 -14.10 -9.24
C LEU A 318 13.93 -14.99 -8.89
N ASP A 319 13.68 -15.15 -7.59
CA ASP A 319 12.57 -15.92 -7.02
C ASP A 319 11.25 -15.13 -6.90
N PHE A 320 11.24 -13.86 -7.33
CA PHE A 320 10.11 -12.93 -7.19
C PHE A 320 9.62 -12.77 -5.75
N THR A 321 10.48 -12.99 -4.75
CA THR A 321 10.14 -12.73 -3.34
C THR A 321 9.99 -11.26 -3.03
N SER A 322 10.80 -10.41 -3.66
CA SER A 322 10.79 -8.97 -3.43
C SER A 322 10.78 -8.19 -4.73
N ASN A 323 9.89 -7.19 -4.81
CA ASN A 323 9.78 -6.24 -5.91
C ASN A 323 10.31 -4.88 -5.47
N TYR A 324 11.11 -4.25 -6.32
CA TYR A 324 11.82 -3.00 -6.11
C TYR A 324 11.29 -1.98 -7.12
N THR A 325 10.59 -0.97 -6.64
CA THR A 325 9.88 0.00 -7.48
C THR A 325 10.36 1.40 -7.19
N PHE A 326 10.80 2.11 -8.23
CA PHE A 326 11.34 3.45 -8.11
C PHE A 326 10.22 4.48 -8.36
N TYR A 327 10.09 5.43 -7.43
CA TYR A 327 9.09 6.50 -7.47
C TYR A 327 9.76 7.87 -7.33
N GLN A 328 9.00 8.92 -7.68
CA GLN A 328 9.32 10.34 -7.44
C GLN A 328 10.73 10.76 -7.90
N ARG A 329 10.87 11.17 -9.17
CA ARG A 329 12.13 11.72 -9.74
C ARG A 329 13.40 10.95 -9.31
N ASN A 330 13.33 9.63 -9.24
CA ASN A 330 14.45 8.74 -8.94
C ASN A 330 15.03 8.84 -7.52
N ALA A 331 14.29 9.36 -6.54
CA ALA A 331 14.79 9.55 -5.17
C ALA A 331 14.24 8.55 -4.14
N THR A 332 13.12 7.88 -4.45
CA THR A 332 12.45 6.95 -3.54
C THR A 332 12.39 5.55 -4.15
N LEU A 333 12.79 4.54 -3.39
CA LEU A 333 12.67 3.13 -3.71
C LEU A 333 11.67 2.50 -2.74
N ARG A 334 10.64 1.84 -3.27
CA ARG A 334 9.68 1.05 -2.49
C ARG A 334 9.94 -0.43 -2.75
N ILE A 335 10.11 -1.19 -1.67
CA ILE A 335 10.35 -2.63 -1.72
C ILE A 335 9.13 -3.33 -1.15
N THR A 336 8.49 -4.18 -1.95
CA THR A 336 7.35 -4.99 -1.52
C THR A 336 7.72 -6.46 -1.52
N ASN A 337 7.50 -7.14 -0.39
CA ASN A 337 7.74 -8.58 -0.25
C ASN A 337 6.43 -9.36 -0.45
N GLN A 338 6.50 -10.65 -0.80
CA GLN A 338 5.36 -11.57 -0.85
C GLN A 338 4.55 -11.62 0.46
N THR A 339 5.18 -11.31 1.60
CA THR A 339 4.51 -11.21 2.91
C THR A 339 3.61 -9.97 3.06
N GLY A 340 3.55 -9.09 2.06
CA GLY A 340 2.82 -7.82 2.13
C GLY A 340 3.57 -6.71 2.86
N ALA A 341 4.81 -6.95 3.31
CA ALA A 341 5.65 -5.92 3.91
C ALA A 341 6.00 -4.84 2.88
N ASP A 342 5.76 -3.57 3.26
CA ASP A 342 6.07 -2.38 2.45
C ASP A 342 7.23 -1.61 3.08
N ILE A 343 8.33 -1.49 2.36
CA ILE A 343 9.55 -0.81 2.83
C ILE A 343 9.77 0.42 1.93
N LYS A 344 9.96 1.58 2.56
CA LYS A 344 10.30 2.83 1.86
C LYS A 344 11.78 3.14 2.09
N VAL A 345 12.52 3.37 1.02
CA VAL A 345 13.97 3.61 1.04
C VAL A 345 14.27 4.92 0.31
N TYR A 346 15.00 5.83 0.98
CA TYR A 346 15.35 7.14 0.43
C TYR A 346 16.86 7.30 0.33
N CYS A 347 17.36 7.86 -0.77
CA CYS A 347 18.78 8.16 -0.92
C CYS A 347 19.15 9.40 -0.08
N VAL A 348 20.05 9.25 0.90
CA VAL A 348 20.49 10.36 1.77
C VAL A 348 21.74 11.02 1.20
N ASN A 349 22.79 10.24 0.97
CA ASN A 349 24.03 10.73 0.35
C ASN A 349 24.77 9.62 -0.43
N VAL A 350 25.51 10.00 -1.47
CA VAL A 350 26.44 9.10 -2.18
C VAL A 350 27.80 9.14 -1.46
N LYS A 351 28.30 7.99 -1.03
CA LYS A 351 29.60 7.89 -0.34
C LYS A 351 30.75 7.69 -1.31
N ALA A 352 30.56 6.84 -2.32
CA ALA A 352 31.55 6.56 -3.34
C ALA A 352 30.88 6.08 -4.62
N SER A 353 31.50 6.38 -5.75
CA SER A 353 31.11 5.83 -7.06
C SER A 353 32.36 5.32 -7.75
N SER A 354 32.27 4.17 -8.42
CA SER A 354 33.37 3.69 -9.26
C SER A 354 33.61 4.66 -10.41
N PRO A 355 34.88 4.91 -10.81
CA PRO A 355 35.20 5.71 -11.99
C PRO A 355 34.55 5.19 -13.29
N SER A 356 34.32 3.88 -13.36
CA SER A 356 33.64 3.22 -14.48
C SER A 356 32.12 3.45 -14.51
N GLY A 357 31.53 3.96 -13.42
CA GLY A 357 30.08 4.06 -13.25
C GLY A 357 29.38 2.73 -12.98
N ASN A 358 30.11 1.61 -12.86
CA ASN A 358 29.53 0.28 -12.67
C ASN A 358 29.17 -0.04 -11.22
N SER A 359 29.58 0.77 -10.25
CA SER A 359 29.12 0.63 -8.87
C SER A 359 28.97 1.95 -8.16
N VAL A 360 28.01 2.01 -7.23
CA VAL A 360 27.79 3.16 -6.35
C VAL A 360 27.50 2.68 -4.93
N ALA A 361 28.13 3.31 -3.95
CA ALA A 361 27.87 3.15 -2.54
C ALA A 361 27.11 4.38 -2.02
N LEU A 362 25.97 4.15 -1.38
CA LEU A 362 25.08 5.19 -0.88
C LEU A 362 24.62 4.89 0.54
N VAL A 363 24.37 5.96 1.30
CA VAL A 363 23.66 5.87 2.58
C VAL A 363 22.18 6.02 2.27
N ALA A 364 21.42 4.98 2.60
CA ALA A 364 19.97 4.95 2.45
C ALA A 364 19.28 5.12 3.80
N HIS A 365 18.23 5.94 3.83
CA HIS A 365 17.27 5.96 4.93
C HIS A 365 16.24 4.86 4.68
N TRP A 366 16.29 3.82 5.50
CA TRP A 366 15.51 2.60 5.40
C TRP A 366 14.35 2.65 6.39
N GLN A 367 13.13 2.69 5.88
CA GLN A 367 11.91 2.78 6.66
C GLN A 367 11.09 1.51 6.48
N HIS A 368 10.89 0.79 7.58
CA HIS A 368 10.09 -0.42 7.62
C HIS A 368 9.15 -0.35 8.82
N HIS A 369 7.84 -0.42 8.59
CA HIS A 369 6.82 -0.12 9.59
C HIS A 369 7.04 1.30 10.16
N CYS A 370 7.10 1.43 11.48
CA CYS A 370 7.41 2.69 12.16
C CYS A 370 8.90 2.84 12.52
N VAL A 371 9.77 1.93 12.07
CA VAL A 371 11.20 1.98 12.40
C VAL A 371 11.97 2.61 11.24
N SER A 372 12.58 3.77 11.50
CA SER A 372 13.58 4.37 10.63
C SER A 372 15.01 4.05 11.06
N ARG A 373 15.85 3.66 10.10
CA ARG A 373 17.28 3.42 10.27
C ARG A 373 18.05 3.88 9.03
N TYR A 374 19.36 4.07 9.17
CA TYR A 374 20.26 4.30 8.05
C TYR A 374 21.03 3.03 7.72
N VAL A 375 21.19 2.72 6.44
CA VAL A 375 21.85 1.50 5.96
C VAL A 375 22.79 1.87 4.83
N CYS A 376 24.00 1.30 4.82
CA CYS A 376 24.86 1.38 3.63
C CYS A 376 24.34 0.43 2.57
N VAL A 377 24.10 0.94 1.37
CA VAL A 377 23.68 0.16 0.22
C VAL A 377 24.72 0.34 -0.88
N VAL A 378 25.16 -0.77 -1.46
CA VAL A 378 26.04 -0.74 -2.63
C VAL A 378 25.33 -1.41 -3.79
N LEU A 379 25.25 -0.69 -4.90
CA LEU A 379 24.63 -1.12 -6.14
C LEU A 379 25.72 -1.40 -7.16
N TYR A 380 25.65 -2.55 -7.81
CA TYR A 380 26.54 -2.96 -8.88
C TYR A 380 25.74 -3.14 -10.16
N ARG A 381 26.12 -2.42 -11.21
CA ARG A 381 25.60 -2.63 -12.56
C ARG A 381 26.34 -3.81 -13.18
N ARG A 382 25.66 -4.93 -13.36
CA ARG A 382 26.23 -6.14 -13.98
C ARG A 382 25.96 -6.19 -15.47
N ASP A 383 24.76 -5.79 -15.87
CA ASP A 383 24.33 -5.64 -17.27
C ASP A 383 23.29 -4.49 -17.35
N THR A 384 22.72 -4.21 -18.53
CA THR A 384 21.66 -3.21 -18.74
C THR A 384 20.42 -3.48 -17.89
N TYR A 385 20.02 -4.75 -17.76
CA TYR A 385 18.81 -5.18 -17.04
C TYR A 385 19.11 -6.05 -15.81
N ILE A 386 20.37 -6.12 -15.39
CA ILE A 386 20.83 -6.95 -14.28
C ILE A 386 21.71 -6.12 -13.36
N ALA A 387 21.35 -6.11 -12.09
CA ALA A 387 22.10 -5.42 -11.04
C ALA A 387 22.28 -6.34 -9.83
N GLU A 388 23.32 -6.08 -9.04
CA GLU A 388 23.42 -6.66 -7.70
C GLU A 388 23.33 -5.57 -6.65
N LEU A 389 22.68 -5.89 -5.53
CA LEU A 389 22.57 -5.03 -4.36
C LEU A 389 23.22 -5.71 -3.15
N GLN A 390 24.08 -4.99 -2.45
CA GLN A 390 24.56 -5.35 -1.12
C GLN A 390 24.06 -4.33 -0.10
N ARG A 391 23.81 -4.78 1.12
CA ARG A 391 23.41 -3.92 2.23
C ARG A 391 24.16 -4.24 3.52
N GLY A 392 24.43 -3.21 4.31
CA GLY A 392 25.02 -3.32 5.64
C GLY A 392 23.99 -3.51 6.76
N THR A 393 24.47 -3.42 7.99
CA THR A 393 23.62 -3.42 9.19
C THR A 393 22.96 -2.06 9.42
N PRO A 394 21.71 -1.99 9.91
CA PRO A 394 21.04 -0.71 10.18
C PRO A 394 21.64 0.06 11.37
N THR A 395 21.78 1.38 11.23
CA THR A 395 22.29 2.31 12.24
C THR A 395 21.27 3.42 12.55
N SER A 396 21.42 4.12 13.67
CA SER A 396 20.59 5.27 14.03
C SER A 396 21.08 6.58 13.39
N ARG A 397 22.36 6.67 13.03
CA ARG A 397 22.98 7.84 12.40
C ARG A 397 23.43 7.56 10.97
N PRO A 398 23.29 8.53 10.05
CA PRO A 398 23.70 8.37 8.65
C PRO A 398 25.21 8.25 8.46
N ASP A 399 26.01 8.88 9.34
CA ASP A 399 27.47 8.87 9.24
C ASP A 399 28.06 7.48 9.50
N ASP A 400 27.44 6.73 10.39
CA ASP A 400 27.91 5.40 10.84
C ASP A 400 27.56 4.29 9.84
N ALA A 401 26.55 4.50 8.99
CA ALA A 401 25.95 3.45 8.16
C ALA A 401 26.96 2.74 7.25
N CYS A 402 27.84 3.51 6.57
CA CYS A 402 28.88 2.98 5.67
C CYS A 402 30.26 2.86 6.34
N SER A 403 30.33 2.87 7.68
CA SER A 403 31.60 2.61 8.38
C SER A 403 32.00 1.13 8.25
N PRO A 404 33.30 0.79 8.38
CA PRO A 404 33.77 -0.60 8.28
C PRO A 404 33.14 -1.57 9.29
N HIS A 405 32.62 -1.06 10.41
CA HIS A 405 31.91 -1.86 11.42
C HIS A 405 30.50 -2.27 10.99
N HIS A 406 29.84 -1.45 10.17
CA HIS A 406 28.46 -1.63 9.77
C HIS A 406 28.29 -2.10 8.32
N PHE A 407 29.34 -1.98 7.51
CA PHE A 407 29.36 -2.48 6.15
C PHE A 407 30.73 -3.04 5.76
N ASN A 408 30.73 -4.27 5.26
CA ASN A 408 31.88 -4.90 4.64
C ASN A 408 31.44 -5.56 3.33
N ALA A 409 31.97 -5.06 2.21
CA ALA A 409 31.61 -5.53 0.87
C ALA A 409 31.98 -7.00 0.61
N VAL A 410 32.94 -7.56 1.37
CA VAL A 410 33.37 -8.96 1.23
C VAL A 410 32.37 -9.91 1.87
N THR A 411 31.79 -9.54 3.01
CA THR A 411 30.89 -10.42 3.79
C THR A 411 29.41 -10.15 3.54
N ALA A 412 29.06 -8.97 3.04
CA ALA A 412 27.68 -8.62 2.73
C ALA A 412 27.11 -9.52 1.61
N PRO A 413 25.92 -10.10 1.80
CA PRO A 413 25.30 -10.94 0.78
C PRO A 413 24.89 -10.11 -0.44
N TYR A 414 25.10 -10.65 -1.62
CA TYR A 414 24.60 -10.08 -2.87
C TYR A 414 23.14 -10.46 -3.06
N VAL A 415 22.33 -9.52 -3.55
CA VAL A 415 20.97 -9.78 -4.01
C VAL A 415 20.91 -9.44 -5.50
N THR A 416 20.63 -10.43 -6.33
CA THR A 416 20.50 -10.23 -7.78
C THR A 416 19.13 -9.64 -8.10
N LEU A 417 19.13 -8.48 -8.75
CA LEU A 417 17.95 -7.77 -9.19
C LEU A 417 17.90 -7.78 -10.72
N VAL A 418 16.72 -8.04 -11.27
CA VAL A 418 16.51 -8.10 -12.71
C VAL A 418 15.29 -7.26 -13.07
N ALA A 419 15.41 -6.44 -14.12
CA ALA A 419 14.34 -5.56 -14.59
C ALA A 419 13.06 -6.34 -14.94
N SER A 420 11.87 -5.75 -14.77
CA SER A 420 10.62 -6.49 -15.01
C SER A 420 10.46 -6.99 -16.45
N ASN A 421 10.91 -6.21 -17.45
CA ASN A 421 10.88 -6.59 -18.86
C ASN A 421 12.27 -6.50 -19.50
N PRO A 422 13.14 -7.49 -19.27
CA PRO A 422 14.50 -7.49 -19.78
C PRO A 422 14.51 -7.96 -21.24
N GLU A 423 15.28 -7.28 -22.08
CA GLU A 423 15.46 -7.74 -23.46
C GLU A 423 16.26 -9.05 -23.50
N SER A 424 15.98 -9.88 -24.50
CA SER A 424 16.75 -11.11 -24.75
C SER A 424 18.12 -10.78 -25.36
N LYS A 425 19.19 -11.37 -24.83
CA LYS A 425 20.57 -11.24 -25.30
C LYS A 425 21.14 -12.60 -25.72
N GLU A 426 22.27 -12.57 -26.43
CA GLU A 426 23.01 -13.78 -26.80
C GLU A 426 23.54 -14.51 -25.55
N CYS A 427 23.39 -15.83 -25.54
CA CYS A 427 23.91 -16.65 -24.45
C CYS A 427 25.42 -16.84 -24.61
N PRO A 428 26.23 -16.73 -23.54
CA PRO A 428 27.66 -17.03 -23.61
C PRO A 428 27.89 -18.54 -23.74
N TYR A 429 29.08 -18.93 -24.20
CA TYR A 429 29.46 -20.33 -24.43
C TYR A 429 28.57 -21.04 -25.45
N SER A 430 28.43 -20.44 -26.64
CA SER A 430 27.72 -21.09 -27.75
C SER A 430 28.39 -22.40 -28.14
N GLY A 431 27.59 -23.45 -28.32
CA GLY A 431 28.11 -24.78 -28.62
C GLY A 431 27.20 -25.92 -28.15
N LYS A 432 27.67 -27.14 -28.40
CA LYS A 432 27.00 -28.40 -28.04
C LYS A 432 27.79 -29.10 -26.95
N TYR A 433 27.10 -29.53 -25.90
CA TYR A 433 27.69 -30.14 -24.72
C TYR A 433 26.96 -31.42 -24.31
N GLU A 434 27.70 -32.42 -23.87
CA GLU A 434 27.18 -33.64 -23.27
C GLU A 434 27.25 -33.55 -21.74
N ILE A 435 26.15 -33.84 -21.05
CA ILE A 435 26.05 -33.66 -19.59
C ILE A 435 26.28 -34.98 -18.87
N GLN A 436 27.30 -35.01 -18.01
CA GLN A 436 27.52 -36.10 -17.07
C GLN A 436 26.78 -35.81 -15.75
N ASN A 437 25.70 -36.56 -15.51
CA ASN A 437 24.98 -36.48 -14.23
C ASN A 437 25.81 -37.12 -13.12
N ARG A 438 26.50 -36.31 -12.31
CA ARG A 438 27.03 -36.76 -11.02
C ARG A 438 25.89 -37.02 -10.06
N ARG A 439 25.33 -38.23 -10.08
CA ARG A 439 24.57 -38.74 -8.93
C ARG A 439 25.53 -38.76 -7.75
N LYS A 440 25.37 -37.86 -6.76
CA LYS A 440 25.93 -38.12 -5.44
C LYS A 440 25.34 -39.46 -4.99
N ARG A 441 26.21 -40.46 -4.92
CA ARG A 441 25.92 -41.76 -4.34
C ARG A 441 25.85 -41.53 -2.84
N ASP A 442 24.69 -41.08 -2.34
CA ASP A 442 24.46 -41.01 -0.91
C ASP A 442 24.58 -42.43 -0.34
N THR A 443 25.62 -42.60 0.46
CA THR A 443 25.82 -43.57 1.55
C THR A 443 24.86 -44.75 1.58
N ARG A 444 25.31 -45.89 1.05
CA ARG A 444 24.88 -47.21 1.53
C ARG A 444 25.46 -47.41 2.94
N SER A 445 24.69 -47.08 3.97
CA SER A 445 24.50 -47.90 5.17
C SER A 445 23.69 -47.15 6.22
N SER A 446 22.62 -47.81 6.70
CA SER A 446 21.90 -47.54 7.95
C SER A 446 20.53 -46.86 7.88
N GLU A 447 19.62 -47.28 6.99
CA GLU A 447 18.16 -47.10 7.21
C GLU A 447 17.29 -48.27 6.71
N ASP A 448 17.83 -49.50 6.63
CA ASP A 448 17.05 -50.69 6.23
C ASP A 448 16.52 -51.52 7.41
N ASN A 449 16.23 -50.87 8.55
CA ASN A 449 15.63 -51.53 9.72
C ASN A 449 14.45 -50.78 10.36
N SER A 450 13.99 -49.67 9.76
CA SER A 450 12.83 -48.91 10.27
C SER A 450 11.51 -49.24 9.55
N SER A 451 11.56 -49.56 8.25
CA SER A 451 10.34 -49.75 7.42
C SER A 451 9.68 -51.13 7.49
N LYS A 452 10.26 -52.08 8.24
CA LYS A 452 9.64 -53.40 8.51
C LYS A 452 8.89 -53.48 9.84
N ARG A 453 8.96 -52.46 10.71
CA ARG A 453 8.28 -52.45 12.01
C ARG A 453 6.98 -51.62 12.02
N GLU A 454 6.74 -50.80 11.00
CA GLU A 454 5.54 -49.96 10.89
C GLU A 454 4.43 -50.57 10.01
N LYS A 455 4.76 -51.53 9.13
CA LYS A 455 3.78 -52.32 8.35
C LYS A 455 3.16 -53.49 9.12
N ALA A 456 3.56 -53.74 10.37
CA ALA A 456 2.99 -54.80 11.23
C ALA A 456 2.01 -54.27 12.30
N MET A 457 1.70 -52.97 12.33
CA MET A 457 0.81 -52.37 13.35
C MET A 457 -0.38 -51.61 12.75
N MET A 458 -0.77 -51.92 11.51
CA MET A 458 -1.97 -51.39 10.86
C MET A 458 -2.84 -52.46 10.18
N GLU A 459 -2.62 -53.74 10.51
CA GLU A 459 -3.43 -54.89 10.05
C GLU A 459 -4.37 -55.43 11.15
N HIS A 460 -4.33 -54.87 12.38
CA HIS A 460 -5.08 -55.42 13.53
C HIS A 460 -6.34 -54.64 13.95
N ASN A 461 -6.64 -53.49 13.34
CA ASN A 461 -7.83 -52.68 13.66
C ASN A 461 -8.93 -52.69 12.58
N ARG A 462 -8.91 -53.68 11.68
CA ARG A 462 -9.93 -53.85 10.64
C ARG A 462 -10.76 -55.13 10.79
N ARG A 463 -11.08 -55.49 12.02
CA ARG A 463 -12.19 -56.41 12.36
C ARG A 463 -12.80 -55.91 13.67
N VAL A 464 -14.14 -55.93 13.75
CA VAL A 464 -15.02 -55.41 14.83
C VAL A 464 -15.26 -53.89 14.69
N ASN A 465 -16.40 -53.35 14.25
CA ASN A 465 -17.80 -53.76 14.31
C ASN A 465 -18.58 -53.35 13.05
N GLY A 466 -19.49 -54.21 12.62
CA GLY A 466 -20.55 -53.89 11.66
C GLY A 466 -21.90 -53.67 12.33
N SER A 467 -22.77 -52.95 11.61
CA SER A 467 -24.26 -52.88 11.63
C SER A 467 -24.75 -51.43 11.81
N ARG A 468 -25.05 -50.72 10.72
CA ARG A 468 -26.38 -50.56 10.06
C ARG A 468 -27.41 -49.80 10.92
N LEU A 469 -27.81 -48.59 10.50
CA LEU A 469 -29.13 -48.28 9.90
C LEU A 469 -29.27 -46.76 9.61
N PHE A 470 -30.20 -46.46 8.69
CA PHE A 470 -30.38 -45.26 7.85
C PHE A 470 -31.38 -44.21 8.40
N ASN A 471 -31.20 -42.93 8.01
CA ASN A 471 -32.14 -42.00 7.33
C ASN A 471 -31.63 -40.53 7.48
N PHE A 472 -31.35 -39.76 6.42
CA PHE A 472 -32.25 -39.02 5.49
C PHE A 472 -33.06 -37.91 6.22
N SER A 473 -33.11 -36.60 5.88
CA SER A 473 -33.04 -35.84 4.60
C SER A 473 -32.79 -34.33 4.88
N VAL A 474 -32.01 -33.57 4.07
CA VAL A 474 -32.32 -32.77 2.82
C VAL A 474 -32.87 -31.35 3.04
N SER A 475 -32.18 -30.34 2.48
CA SER A 475 -32.68 -29.28 1.56
C SER A 475 -31.59 -28.20 1.37
N ASN A 476 -31.23 -27.62 0.22
CA ASN A 476 -31.57 -27.71 -1.22
C ASN A 476 -30.53 -26.77 -1.92
N MET A 477 -29.67 -27.17 -2.87
CA MET A 477 -29.82 -27.32 -4.34
C MET A 477 -30.28 -26.07 -5.13
N SER A 478 -29.42 -25.58 -6.04
CA SER A 478 -29.65 -25.36 -7.50
C SER A 478 -28.40 -24.71 -8.13
N SER A 479 -27.82 -25.09 -9.28
CA SER A 479 -28.34 -25.89 -10.41
C SER A 479 -27.22 -26.51 -11.29
N ALA A 480 -27.46 -27.78 -11.61
CA ALA A 480 -26.92 -28.81 -12.51
C ALA A 480 -26.03 -28.52 -13.77
N PRO A 481 -25.36 -29.58 -14.31
CA PRO A 481 -24.26 -29.54 -15.27
C PRO A 481 -24.66 -29.95 -16.71
N MET A 482 -23.82 -29.58 -17.70
CA MET A 482 -23.85 -30.12 -19.06
C MET A 482 -22.79 -31.20 -19.22
N LEU A 483 -23.23 -32.44 -19.39
CA LEU A 483 -22.44 -33.56 -19.87
C LEU A 483 -22.03 -33.32 -21.33
N ARG A 484 -20.72 -33.34 -21.64
CA ARG A 484 -20.28 -33.79 -22.97
C ARG A 484 -18.91 -34.46 -22.95
N SER A 485 -18.98 -35.77 -23.21
CA SER A 485 -17.99 -36.61 -23.89
C SER A 485 -16.58 -36.69 -23.31
N ARG A 486 -16.41 -37.71 -22.46
CA ARG A 486 -15.16 -38.48 -22.30
C ARG A 486 -14.58 -38.81 -23.69
N ARG A 487 -13.56 -38.08 -24.11
CA ARG A 487 -12.54 -38.58 -25.03
C ARG A 487 -11.28 -38.75 -24.20
N GLU A 488 -10.78 -39.97 -24.20
CA GLU A 488 -9.46 -40.31 -23.69
C GLU A 488 -8.42 -39.35 -24.27
N SER A 489 -7.69 -38.65 -23.41
CA SER A 489 -6.40 -38.08 -23.76
C SER A 489 -5.48 -38.24 -22.56
N GLU A 490 -4.62 -39.25 -22.70
CA GLU A 490 -3.28 -39.46 -22.13
C GLU A 490 -2.97 -38.76 -20.80
N GLY A 491 -2.66 -39.59 -19.79
CA GLY A 491 -2.20 -39.17 -18.49
C GLY A 491 -0.98 -38.25 -18.59
N GLU A 492 -1.05 -37.16 -17.85
CA GLU A 492 0.04 -36.22 -17.62
C GLU A 492 1.17 -36.95 -16.87
N VAL A 493 2.18 -37.43 -17.62
CA VAL A 493 3.36 -38.11 -17.08
C VAL A 493 4.29 -37.06 -16.49
N ALA A 494 4.41 -37.05 -15.16
CA ALA A 494 5.36 -36.21 -14.44
C ALA A 494 6.79 -36.76 -14.56
N CYS A 495 7.48 -36.41 -15.65
CA CYS A 495 8.93 -36.64 -15.75
C CYS A 495 9.67 -35.76 -14.73
N VAL A 496 10.61 -36.34 -13.97
CA VAL A 496 11.47 -35.57 -13.05
C VAL A 496 12.40 -34.67 -13.87
N VAL A 497 12.11 -33.37 -13.89
CA VAL A 497 12.66 -32.31 -14.78
C VAL A 497 14.16 -32.00 -14.56
N ASN A 498 14.93 -32.86 -13.89
CA ASN A 498 16.28 -32.52 -13.40
C ASN A 498 17.41 -33.47 -13.86
N SER A 499 17.15 -34.42 -14.77
CA SER A 499 18.19 -35.28 -15.36
C SER A 499 18.37 -34.99 -16.85
N TYR A 500 19.25 -34.04 -17.16
CA TYR A 500 19.59 -33.67 -18.53
C TYR A 500 20.73 -34.53 -19.05
N ASN A 501 20.73 -34.83 -20.35
CA ASN A 501 21.80 -35.60 -21.01
C ASN A 501 22.59 -34.74 -22.02
N ARG A 502 21.98 -33.71 -22.59
CA ARG A 502 22.60 -32.82 -23.59
C ARG A 502 22.21 -31.37 -23.35
N LEU A 503 23.13 -30.46 -23.61
CA LEU A 503 22.98 -29.01 -23.55
C LEU A 503 23.40 -28.41 -24.89
N GLU A 504 22.53 -27.60 -25.48
CA GLU A 504 22.87 -26.79 -26.64
C GLU A 504 22.65 -25.32 -26.29
N VAL A 505 23.68 -24.51 -26.50
CA VAL A 505 23.64 -23.08 -26.20
C VAL A 505 23.81 -22.34 -27.51
N GLY A 506 22.84 -21.49 -27.87
CA GLY A 506 22.97 -20.64 -29.05
C GLY A 506 22.75 -21.32 -30.40
N CYS A 507 22.44 -22.63 -30.45
CA CYS A 507 22.37 -23.37 -31.72
C CYS A 507 21.05 -23.15 -32.49
N ASN A 508 19.89 -23.40 -31.87
CA ASN A 508 18.59 -23.16 -32.51
C ASN A 508 18.23 -21.67 -32.53
N SER A 509 18.62 -20.96 -31.47
CA SER A 509 18.57 -19.51 -31.38
C SER A 509 19.76 -19.05 -30.56
N VAL A 510 20.50 -18.05 -31.05
CA VAL A 510 21.67 -17.45 -30.36
C VAL A 510 21.32 -16.95 -28.95
N LYS A 511 20.03 -16.71 -28.66
CA LYS A 511 19.53 -16.20 -27.39
C LYS A 511 19.02 -17.27 -26.43
N ASN A 512 18.97 -18.53 -26.86
CA ASN A 512 18.40 -19.63 -26.08
C ASN A 512 19.46 -20.64 -25.67
N MET A 513 19.23 -21.21 -24.50
CA MET A 513 19.92 -22.36 -23.96
C MET A 513 18.92 -23.49 -23.76
N GLU A 514 19.20 -24.64 -24.36
CA GLU A 514 18.27 -25.77 -24.45
C GLU A 514 18.88 -26.99 -23.78
N PHE A 515 18.17 -27.51 -22.77
CA PHE A 515 18.54 -28.76 -22.13
C PHE A 515 17.61 -29.86 -22.63
N TYR A 516 18.23 -30.95 -23.06
CA TYR A 516 17.56 -32.14 -23.53
C TYR A 516 17.58 -33.19 -22.44
N SER A 517 16.48 -33.93 -22.33
CA SER A 517 16.33 -35.07 -21.43
C SER A 517 15.54 -36.18 -22.12
N THR A 518 15.84 -37.43 -21.79
CA THR A 518 15.12 -38.60 -22.32
C THR A 518 14.21 -39.18 -21.24
N CYS A 519 12.90 -39.17 -21.49
CA CYS A 519 11.89 -39.73 -20.60
C CYS A 519 11.00 -40.69 -21.38
N GLU A 520 10.96 -41.97 -20.99
CA GLU A 520 10.11 -43.00 -21.63
C GLU A 520 10.23 -43.05 -23.17
N ASN A 521 11.46 -42.93 -23.68
CA ASN A 521 11.80 -42.85 -25.12
C ASN A 521 11.26 -41.61 -25.87
N ARG A 522 10.79 -40.59 -25.17
CA ARG A 522 10.50 -39.25 -25.71
C ARG A 522 11.58 -38.26 -25.28
N GLU A 523 12.02 -37.43 -26.22
CA GLU A 523 12.94 -36.34 -25.94
C GLU A 523 12.15 -35.11 -25.46
N VAL A 524 12.50 -34.60 -24.28
CA VAL A 524 11.87 -33.41 -23.68
C VAL A 524 12.90 -32.30 -23.63
N VAL A 525 12.53 -31.14 -24.19
CA VAL A 525 13.39 -29.95 -24.27
C VAL A 525 12.92 -28.91 -23.26
N THR A 526 13.81 -28.50 -22.37
CA THR A 526 13.61 -27.31 -21.51
C THR A 526 14.48 -26.18 -22.01
N ALA A 527 13.86 -25.18 -22.62
CA ALA A 527 14.53 -24.01 -23.17
C ALA A 527 14.49 -22.82 -22.20
N TYR A 528 15.58 -22.06 -22.19
CA TYR A 528 15.77 -20.86 -21.39
C TYR A 528 16.27 -19.73 -22.29
N THR A 529 15.65 -18.56 -22.24
CA THR A 529 16.11 -17.37 -22.95
C THR A 529 17.05 -16.55 -22.06
N CYS A 530 18.21 -16.18 -22.59
CA CYS A 530 19.21 -15.36 -21.91
C CYS A 530 18.85 -13.87 -21.96
N HIS A 531 19.08 -13.16 -20.86
CA HIS A 531 18.79 -11.72 -20.75
C HIS A 531 20.02 -10.86 -20.50
N GLY A 532 21.15 -11.48 -20.20
CA GLY A 532 22.40 -10.82 -19.88
C GLY A 532 23.22 -11.60 -18.87
N GLY A 533 24.42 -11.11 -18.63
CA GLY A 533 25.36 -11.80 -17.78
C GLY A 533 26.62 -10.99 -17.52
N TRP A 534 27.45 -11.50 -16.61
CA TRP A 534 28.76 -10.92 -16.31
C TRP A 534 29.77 -12.01 -16.01
N TYR A 535 31.04 -11.65 -16.12
CA TYR A 535 32.16 -12.52 -15.81
C TYR A 535 32.92 -11.98 -14.60
N GLU A 536 33.14 -12.82 -13.60
CA GLU A 536 33.83 -12.43 -12.37
C GLU A 536 34.60 -13.62 -11.79
N ASN A 537 35.87 -13.42 -11.43
CA ASN A 537 36.72 -14.41 -10.75
C ASN A 537 36.75 -15.80 -11.42
N GLY A 538 36.80 -15.87 -12.75
CA GLY A 538 36.84 -17.15 -13.47
C GLY A 538 35.49 -17.84 -13.65
N ALA A 539 34.38 -17.18 -13.29
CA ALA A 539 33.03 -17.71 -13.44
C ALA A 539 32.16 -16.76 -14.28
N SER A 540 31.36 -17.32 -15.17
CA SER A 540 30.34 -16.61 -15.94
C SER A 540 28.98 -16.79 -15.30
N PHE A 541 28.24 -15.69 -15.15
CA PHE A 541 26.90 -15.65 -14.57
C PHE A 541 25.92 -15.21 -15.63
N VAL A 542 24.86 -15.99 -15.84
CA VAL A 542 23.86 -15.74 -16.88
C VAL A 542 22.46 -15.80 -16.27
N VAL A 543 21.69 -14.72 -16.43
CA VAL A 543 20.29 -14.67 -16.00
C VAL A 543 19.41 -15.07 -17.17
N THR A 544 18.48 -15.99 -16.89
CA THR A 544 17.61 -16.58 -17.90
C THR A 544 16.16 -16.65 -17.43
N THR A 545 15.23 -16.70 -18.39
CA THR A 545 13.81 -16.96 -18.15
C THR A 545 13.42 -18.24 -18.90
N PRO A 546 12.70 -19.18 -18.29
CA PRO A 546 12.22 -20.38 -18.99
C PRO A 546 11.23 -20.00 -20.09
N VAL A 547 11.32 -20.67 -21.23
CA VAL A 547 10.41 -20.48 -22.36
C VAL A 547 9.12 -21.25 -22.07
N THR A 548 8.20 -20.64 -21.31
CA THR A 548 6.86 -21.21 -21.01
C THR A 548 5.75 -20.43 -21.72
N ARG A 549 4.62 -21.09 -22.01
CA ARG A 549 3.45 -20.48 -22.68
C ARG A 549 2.82 -19.31 -21.90
N ASP A 550 3.02 -19.27 -20.58
CA ASP A 550 2.58 -18.16 -19.72
C ASP A 550 3.79 -17.35 -19.24
N SER A 551 4.02 -16.19 -19.85
CA SER A 551 5.18 -15.31 -19.58
C SER A 551 5.09 -14.54 -18.26
N THR A 552 3.90 -14.41 -17.68
CA THR A 552 3.63 -13.62 -16.46
C THR A 552 3.96 -14.38 -15.16
N ALA A 553 4.23 -15.68 -15.23
CA ALA A 553 4.49 -16.55 -14.07
C ALA A 553 5.91 -17.15 -14.04
N ALA A 554 6.78 -16.78 -15.00
CA ALA A 554 8.07 -17.43 -15.19
C ALA A 554 9.12 -16.95 -14.17
N ARG A 555 9.43 -17.79 -13.17
CA ARG A 555 10.58 -17.64 -12.27
C ARG A 555 11.88 -17.52 -13.08
N ARG A 556 12.81 -16.68 -12.65
CA ARG A 556 14.11 -16.49 -13.32
C ARG A 556 15.16 -17.40 -12.71
N TYR A 557 16.12 -17.83 -13.53
CA TYR A 557 17.22 -18.68 -13.08
C TYR A 557 18.56 -18.02 -13.38
N CYS A 558 19.48 -18.16 -12.44
CA CYS A 558 20.88 -17.86 -12.65
C CYS A 558 21.65 -19.13 -12.97
N PHE A 559 22.33 -19.14 -14.10
CA PHE A 559 23.28 -20.17 -14.48
C PHE A 559 24.69 -19.64 -14.23
N VAL A 560 25.46 -20.40 -13.44
CA VAL A 560 26.86 -20.09 -13.16
C VAL A 560 27.70 -21.15 -13.83
N SER A 561 28.55 -20.74 -14.77
CA SER A 561 29.48 -21.64 -15.45
C SER A 561 30.93 -21.36 -15.06
N ARG A 562 31.70 -22.43 -14.84
CA ARG A 562 33.15 -22.38 -14.62
C ARG A 562 33.84 -23.36 -15.56
N GLU A 563 34.86 -22.89 -16.24
CA GLU A 563 35.70 -23.76 -17.05
C GLU A 563 36.56 -24.66 -16.15
N GLN A 564 36.50 -25.97 -16.40
CA GLN A 564 37.34 -26.99 -15.79
C GLN A 564 38.43 -27.45 -16.79
N PRO A 565 39.53 -28.05 -16.31
CA PRO A 565 40.50 -28.71 -17.17
C PRO A 565 39.84 -29.73 -18.10
N ARG A 566 40.31 -29.86 -19.35
CA ARG A 566 39.79 -30.74 -20.43
C ARG A 566 38.51 -30.27 -21.14
N ALA A 567 38.31 -28.95 -21.30
CA ALA A 567 37.15 -28.38 -22.01
C ALA A 567 35.78 -28.82 -21.44
N ALA A 568 35.76 -29.08 -20.13
CA ALA A 568 34.54 -29.36 -19.38
C ALA A 568 34.04 -28.07 -18.72
N LEU A 569 32.73 -27.87 -18.73
CA LEU A 569 32.05 -26.73 -18.13
C LEU A 569 31.29 -27.22 -16.90
N ALA A 570 31.65 -26.72 -15.71
CA ALA A 570 30.84 -26.90 -14.51
C ALA A 570 29.69 -25.90 -14.57
N LEU A 571 28.46 -26.38 -14.78
CA LEU A 571 27.28 -25.55 -14.85
C LEU A 571 26.42 -25.74 -13.59
N ARG A 572 26.05 -24.65 -12.93
CA ARG A 572 25.20 -24.66 -11.75
C ARG A 572 23.95 -23.82 -11.98
N ARG A 573 22.78 -24.33 -11.60
CA ARG A 573 21.52 -23.58 -11.66
C ARG A 573 21.07 -23.12 -10.27
N SER A 574 20.66 -21.87 -10.16
CA SER A 574 20.06 -21.28 -8.95
C SER A 574 18.76 -20.54 -9.28
N ALA A 575 17.73 -20.74 -8.46
CA ALA A 575 16.43 -20.08 -8.60
C ALA A 575 16.26 -18.87 -7.67
N THR A 576 17.13 -18.74 -6.67
CA THR A 576 17.03 -17.72 -5.61
C THR A 576 17.98 -16.55 -5.86
N ASN A 577 19.24 -16.84 -6.16
CA ASN A 577 20.28 -15.81 -6.31
C ASN A 577 21.49 -16.30 -7.14
N CYS A 578 22.27 -15.37 -7.71
CA CYS A 578 23.54 -15.66 -8.35
C CYS A 578 24.70 -15.75 -7.33
N ASP A 579 24.67 -16.78 -6.47
CA ASP A 579 25.68 -16.91 -5.41
C ASP A 579 27.07 -17.25 -5.95
N ARG A 580 28.13 -16.87 -5.23
CA ARG A 580 29.52 -17.20 -5.59
C ARG A 580 30.02 -18.50 -4.95
N THR A 581 29.34 -18.96 -3.90
CA THR A 581 29.70 -20.10 -3.04
C THR A 581 28.76 -21.29 -3.21
N ASP A 582 29.24 -22.46 -2.81
CA ASP A 582 28.63 -23.78 -3.09
C ASP A 582 27.66 -24.26 -1.99
N THR A 583 26.99 -23.32 -1.31
CA THR A 583 26.36 -23.57 -0.01
C THR A 583 24.92 -24.11 -0.06
N ALA A 584 24.33 -24.36 -1.24
CA ALA A 584 22.95 -24.83 -1.37
C ALA A 584 22.83 -26.06 -2.29
N PRO A 585 21.73 -26.84 -2.21
CA PRO A 585 21.51 -28.04 -3.01
C PRO A 585 21.22 -27.65 -4.46
N HIS A 586 22.25 -27.26 -5.19
CA HIS A 586 22.17 -26.90 -6.59
C HIS A 586 22.33 -28.14 -7.47
N LEU A 587 21.64 -28.12 -8.60
CA LEU A 587 21.96 -29.01 -9.71
C LEU A 587 23.29 -28.55 -10.30
N VAL A 588 24.31 -29.39 -10.16
CA VAL A 588 25.63 -29.20 -10.74
C VAL A 588 25.76 -30.20 -11.88
N PHE A 589 26.05 -29.69 -13.07
CA PHE A 589 26.25 -30.47 -14.28
C PHE A 589 27.71 -30.33 -14.70
N ASP A 590 28.38 -31.44 -14.97
CA ASP A 590 29.65 -31.43 -15.69
C ASP A 590 29.32 -31.61 -17.18
N ALA A 591 29.52 -30.58 -17.99
CA ALA A 591 29.18 -30.57 -19.40
C ALA A 591 30.45 -30.58 -20.26
N THR A 592 30.67 -31.63 -21.06
CA THR A 592 31.84 -31.75 -21.95
C THR A 592 31.51 -31.21 -23.33
N ALA A 593 32.34 -30.30 -23.86
CA ALA A 593 32.14 -29.77 -25.21
C ALA A 593 32.26 -30.89 -26.27
N THR A 594 31.25 -30.98 -27.14
CA THR A 594 31.16 -31.99 -28.22
C THR A 594 31.28 -31.37 -29.61
N GLY A 595 31.05 -30.06 -29.75
CA GLY A 595 31.21 -29.33 -31.00
C GLY A 595 30.65 -27.91 -30.94
N GLU A 596 30.88 -27.13 -31.98
CA GLU A 596 30.31 -25.79 -32.15
C GLU A 596 28.91 -25.85 -32.80
N CYS A 597 28.12 -24.78 -32.62
CA CYS A 597 26.88 -24.64 -33.39
C CYS A 597 27.26 -24.36 -34.85
N GLN A 598 26.78 -25.20 -35.77
CA GLN A 598 27.20 -25.17 -37.16
C GLN A 598 26.77 -23.84 -37.83
N ASP A 599 27.72 -23.10 -38.42
CA ASP A 599 27.43 -21.91 -39.23
C ASP A 599 26.59 -22.32 -40.46
N GLN A 600 25.27 -22.17 -40.39
CA GLN A 600 24.45 -22.07 -41.59
C GLN A 600 24.30 -20.60 -41.98
N THR A 601 25.37 -20.03 -42.53
CA THR A 601 25.18 -19.02 -43.57
C THR A 601 25.46 -19.68 -44.91
N SER A 602 24.48 -19.61 -45.79
CA SER A 602 24.50 -20.13 -47.15
C SER A 602 25.72 -19.62 -47.92
N HIS A 603 26.76 -20.43 -48.04
CA HIS A 603 27.73 -20.25 -49.11
C HIS A 603 27.06 -20.66 -50.43
N GLN A 604 26.57 -19.67 -51.18
CA GLN A 604 26.43 -19.83 -52.62
C GLN A 604 27.82 -20.12 -53.19
N PRO A 605 28.00 -21.16 -54.02
CA PRO A 605 29.28 -21.43 -54.64
C PRO A 605 29.60 -20.30 -55.63
N ALA A 606 30.78 -19.70 -55.46
CA ALA A 606 31.34 -18.73 -56.38
C ALA A 606 31.46 -19.36 -57.78
N LEU A 607 30.60 -18.94 -58.70
CA LEU A 607 30.78 -19.16 -60.12
C LEU A 607 31.98 -18.33 -60.59
N ARG A 608 33.10 -19.03 -60.84
CA ARG A 608 34.25 -18.49 -61.57
C ARG A 608 33.81 -18.16 -62.99
N ILE A 609 33.90 -16.88 -63.38
CA ILE A 609 33.94 -16.48 -64.80
C ILE A 609 35.26 -15.77 -65.02
N SER A 610 36.06 -16.31 -65.94
CA SER A 610 37.38 -15.83 -66.33
C SER A 610 37.28 -15.00 -67.61
N LEU A 611 37.82 -13.77 -67.53
CA LEU A 611 38.55 -12.96 -68.51
C LEU A 611 38.09 -12.92 -69.99
N THR A 612 37.70 -11.73 -70.48
CA THR A 612 38.43 -10.86 -71.44
C THR A 612 37.44 -10.00 -72.22
N PHE A 613 37.57 -8.66 -72.14
CA PHE A 613 37.53 -7.76 -73.31
C PHE A 613 38.07 -6.39 -72.90
N VAL A 614 39.21 -6.04 -73.50
CA VAL A 614 39.79 -4.70 -73.57
C VAL A 614 38.97 -3.89 -74.57
N ILE A 615 38.75 -2.58 -74.35
CA ILE A 615 38.97 -1.46 -75.29
C ILE A 615 38.42 -0.12 -74.73
N CYS A 616 39.35 0.83 -74.64
CA CYS A 616 39.31 2.30 -74.82
C CYS A 616 38.43 3.26 -73.98
N LEU A 617 39.15 4.20 -73.35
CA LEU A 617 38.76 5.55 -72.88
C LEU A 617 38.22 6.45 -74.03
N PRO A 618 37.47 7.55 -73.74
CA PRO A 618 38.12 8.82 -73.36
C PRO A 618 37.44 9.63 -72.22
N ILE A 619 38.33 10.19 -71.39
CA ILE A 619 38.35 11.49 -70.71
C ILE A 619 37.19 12.45 -71.03
N ILE A 620 36.44 12.90 -70.00
CA ILE A 620 35.87 14.27 -69.92
C ILE A 620 35.99 14.81 -68.47
N HIS A 621 36.68 15.94 -68.36
CA HIS A 621 36.79 16.84 -67.20
C HIS A 621 35.45 17.43 -66.77
N TYR A 622 35.22 17.70 -65.48
CA TYR A 622 34.51 18.88 -64.92
C TYR A 622 34.62 18.83 -63.38
N VAL A 623 35.58 19.54 -62.74
CA VAL A 623 35.47 20.89 -62.14
C VAL A 623 34.48 21.00 -60.97
N ILE A 624 35.07 21.08 -59.76
CA ILE A 624 34.58 21.57 -58.44
C ILE A 624 34.17 23.06 -58.59
N PRO A 625 33.14 23.67 -57.92
CA PRO A 625 33.11 23.82 -56.45
C PRO A 625 31.76 24.06 -55.71
N ARG A 626 31.64 23.51 -54.51
CA ARG A 626 31.64 24.26 -53.22
C ARG A 626 31.67 23.33 -52.03
#